data_AF-A0A843X5F9-F1
#
_entry.id   AF-A0A843X5F9-F1
#
_cell.length_a   1.000
_cell.length_b   1.000
_cell.length_c   1.000
_cell.angle_alpha   90.00
_cell.angle_beta   90.00
_cell.angle_gamma   90.00
#
_symmetry.space_group_name_H-M   'P 1'
#
loop_
_entity.id
_entity.type
_entity.pdbx_description
1 polymer ?
#
loop_
_entity_poly.entity_id
_entity_poly.type
_entity_poly.pdbx_seq_one_letter_code
_entity_poly.pdbx_strand_id
1 'polypeptide(L)'
;EVDENKRKEEAKKRKEEEAEKKKKEEEQKRKEAEEAEKKRKEEEQKRKEVEKKREKEEEEQKRKEGEEDQKRKSEEAEKERKEEEEEKKRKEAKEAEKKRKEEEEHKRKEVEEEQKRKREEEEEEEEKKRKEAEEAEKKRKEVEAEKKRKEVEAEKKRKEEEKRKTEEEEKKRKRRHIFPSSLSRRVTARTRKMWQPEIYTVEELRRYMKGKHIDIENWSLRYPDPCPQQGSGDDCAIFTCKYMECLARKDTQGFPFSQDDMPTVRARFALHFIKAYFNAQERSEHI
;
A
#
# COMPACT_ATOMS: atom_id res chain seq x y z
N GLU A 1 -41.66 103.55 156.46
CA GLU A 1 -42.52 103.52 155.26
C GLU A 1 -41.84 103.95 153.94
N VAL A 2 -40.51 104.12 153.87
CA VAL A 2 -39.80 104.50 152.63
C VAL A 2 -39.10 103.29 151.94
N ASP A 3 -38.95 102.17 152.64
CA ASP A 3 -38.23 100.98 152.14
C ASP A 3 -39.04 100.03 151.24
N GLU A 4 -40.36 100.22 151.14
CA GLU A 4 -41.22 99.26 150.41
C GLU A 4 -41.46 99.64 148.93
N ASN A 5 -41.21 100.90 148.56
CA ASN A 5 -41.42 101.39 147.20
C ASN A 5 -40.24 101.11 146.25
N LYS A 6 -39.02 100.97 146.77
CA LYS A 6 -37.82 100.74 145.96
C LYS A 6 -37.72 99.29 145.43
N ARG A 7 -38.29 98.32 146.15
CA ARG A 7 -38.30 96.90 145.75
C ARG A 7 -39.30 96.57 144.63
N LYS A 8 -40.35 97.38 144.46
CA LYS A 8 -41.39 97.14 143.44
C LYS A 8 -40.98 97.62 142.03
N GLU A 9 -40.13 98.65 141.91
CA GLU A 9 -39.61 99.09 140.61
C GLU A 9 -38.54 98.14 140.02
N GLU A 10 -37.61 97.64 140.83
CA GLU A 10 -36.57 96.71 140.34
C GLU A 10 -37.15 95.37 139.87
N ALA A 11 -38.24 94.90 140.50
CA ALA A 11 -38.93 93.67 140.10
C ALA A 11 -39.68 93.80 138.77
N LYS A 12 -40.11 95.01 138.38
CA LYS A 12 -40.80 95.25 137.11
C LYS A 12 -39.82 95.34 135.94
N LYS A 13 -38.66 95.96 136.16
CA LYS A 13 -37.62 96.15 135.13
C LYS A 13 -36.97 94.82 134.69
N ARG A 14 -36.76 93.87 135.61
CA ARG A 14 -36.24 92.53 135.28
C ARG A 14 -37.20 91.67 134.46
N LYS A 15 -38.51 91.83 134.64
CA LYS A 15 -39.52 91.07 133.88
C LYS A 15 -39.68 91.57 132.44
N GLU A 16 -39.46 92.86 132.19
CA GLU A 16 -39.50 93.42 130.83
C GLU A 16 -38.24 93.05 130.02
N GLU A 17 -37.04 93.05 130.63
CA GLU A 17 -35.81 92.60 129.94
C GLU A 17 -35.82 91.10 129.60
N GLU A 18 -36.36 90.25 130.47
CA GLU A 18 -36.44 88.80 130.23
C GLU A 18 -37.43 88.45 129.10
N ALA A 19 -38.53 89.21 128.98
CA ALA A 19 -39.52 89.04 127.92
C ALA A 19 -39.00 89.51 126.55
N GLU A 20 -38.18 90.57 126.49
CA GLU A 20 -37.60 91.05 125.24
C GLU A 20 -36.51 90.13 124.70
N LYS A 21 -35.70 89.54 125.60
CA LYS A 21 -34.64 88.59 125.23
C LYS A 21 -35.20 87.28 124.66
N LYS A 22 -36.33 86.80 125.20
CA LYS A 22 -37.02 85.60 124.70
C LYS A 22 -37.59 85.79 123.29
N LYS A 23 -38.14 86.97 122.98
CA LYS A 23 -38.68 87.27 121.64
C LYS A 23 -37.58 87.33 120.56
N LYS A 24 -36.42 87.89 120.88
CA LYS A 24 -35.27 87.96 119.95
C LYS A 24 -34.69 86.57 119.65
N GLU A 25 -34.63 85.69 120.65
CA GLU A 25 -34.12 84.32 120.47
C GLU A 25 -35.08 83.43 119.65
N GLU A 26 -36.39 83.62 119.80
CA GLU A 26 -37.41 82.91 119.01
C GLU A 26 -37.44 83.37 117.55
N GLU A 27 -37.21 84.66 117.27
CA GLU A 27 -37.13 85.18 115.91
C GLU A 27 -35.86 84.71 115.17
N GLN A 28 -34.73 84.58 115.86
CA GLN A 28 -33.50 84.03 115.27
C GLN A 28 -33.64 82.55 114.89
N LYS A 29 -34.24 81.72 115.76
CA LYS A 29 -34.47 80.30 115.47
C LYS A 29 -35.42 80.08 114.30
N ARG A 30 -36.40 80.97 114.10
CA ARG A 30 -37.32 80.91 112.96
C ARG A 30 -36.65 81.21 111.63
N LYS A 31 -35.72 82.18 111.60
CA LYS A 31 -34.95 82.53 110.39
C LYS A 31 -33.95 81.44 109.99
N GLU A 32 -33.27 80.82 110.96
CA GLU A 32 -32.37 79.69 110.68
C GLU A 32 -33.12 78.45 110.16
N ALA A 33 -34.32 78.17 110.70
CA ALA A 33 -35.15 77.07 110.22
C ALA A 33 -35.65 77.27 108.78
N GLU A 34 -36.04 78.50 108.41
CA GLU A 34 -36.51 78.83 107.05
C GLU A 34 -35.37 78.77 106.02
N GLU A 35 -34.15 79.20 106.39
CA GLU A 35 -32.98 79.09 105.50
C GLU A 35 -32.56 77.63 105.27
N ALA A 36 -32.64 76.78 106.32
CA ALA A 36 -32.34 75.35 106.20
C ALA A 36 -33.36 74.61 105.32
N GLU A 37 -34.65 74.97 105.39
CA GLU A 37 -35.68 74.38 104.53
C GLU A 37 -35.48 74.76 103.05
N LYS A 38 -35.08 76.01 102.78
CA LYS A 38 -34.81 76.48 101.41
C LYS A 38 -33.61 75.77 100.77
N LYS A 39 -32.52 75.55 101.52
CA LYS A 39 -31.35 74.77 101.06
C LYS A 39 -31.71 73.32 100.73
N ARG A 40 -32.57 72.67 101.53
CA ARG A 40 -33.02 71.30 101.26
C ARG A 40 -33.83 71.18 99.96
N LYS A 41 -34.75 72.13 99.71
CA LYS A 41 -35.55 72.13 98.47
C LYS A 41 -34.70 72.37 97.22
N GLU A 42 -33.67 73.22 97.32
CA GLU A 42 -32.76 73.47 96.20
C GLU A 42 -31.84 72.28 95.90
N GLU A 43 -31.36 71.56 96.93
CA GLU A 43 -30.58 70.34 96.75
C GLU A 43 -31.43 69.20 96.15
N GLU A 44 -32.69 69.06 96.56
CA GLU A 44 -33.61 68.05 96.03
C GLU A 44 -33.95 68.33 94.55
N GLN A 45 -34.11 69.59 94.16
CA GLN A 45 -34.33 69.96 92.75
C GLN A 45 -33.10 69.65 91.88
N LYS A 46 -31.89 69.95 92.35
CA LYS A 46 -30.65 69.62 91.63
C LYS A 46 -30.46 68.10 91.45
N ARG A 47 -30.83 67.29 92.46
CA ARG A 47 -30.76 65.82 92.34
C ARG A 47 -31.72 65.28 91.27
N LYS A 48 -32.96 65.75 91.24
CA LYS A 48 -33.96 65.32 90.24
C LYS A 48 -33.59 65.74 88.82
N GLU A 49 -32.91 66.87 88.65
CA GLU A 49 -32.46 67.35 87.34
C GLU A 49 -31.28 66.52 86.80
N VAL A 50 -30.34 66.14 87.67
CA VAL A 50 -29.22 65.25 87.32
C VAL A 50 -29.70 63.84 86.99
N GLU A 51 -30.69 63.32 87.73
CA GLU A 51 -31.27 61.99 87.50
C GLU A 51 -31.99 61.92 86.14
N LYS A 52 -32.84 62.91 85.81
CA LYS A 52 -33.48 62.99 84.50
C LYS A 52 -32.50 63.13 83.33
N LYS A 53 -31.35 63.75 83.55
CA LYS A 53 -30.33 63.90 82.51
C LYS A 53 -29.62 62.56 82.23
N ARG A 54 -29.33 61.79 83.28
CA ARG A 54 -28.78 60.43 83.15
C ARG A 54 -29.74 59.48 82.45
N GLU A 55 -31.03 59.51 82.79
CA GLU A 55 -32.02 58.65 82.13
C GLU A 55 -32.13 58.93 80.62
N LYS A 56 -32.07 60.20 80.21
CA LYS A 56 -32.07 60.58 78.79
C LYS A 56 -30.81 60.15 78.06
N GLU A 57 -29.64 60.30 78.69
CA GLU A 57 -28.36 59.85 78.10
C GLU A 57 -28.31 58.32 77.96
N GLU A 58 -28.86 57.57 78.92
CA GLU A 58 -28.93 56.11 78.87
C GLU A 58 -29.93 55.61 77.80
N GLU A 59 -31.08 56.28 77.64
CA GLU A 59 -32.04 55.96 76.57
C GLU A 59 -31.45 56.28 75.18
N GLU A 60 -30.72 57.39 75.05
CA GLU A 60 -30.05 57.75 73.80
C GLU A 60 -28.92 56.78 73.44
N GLN A 61 -28.14 56.30 74.42
CA GLN A 61 -27.14 55.24 74.21
C GLN A 61 -27.78 53.93 73.75
N LYS A 62 -28.86 53.48 74.41
CA LYS A 62 -29.57 52.25 74.02
C LYS A 62 -30.16 52.33 72.61
N ARG A 63 -30.64 53.51 72.18
CA ARG A 63 -31.11 53.72 70.81
C ARG A 63 -29.98 53.62 69.78
N LYS A 64 -28.83 54.24 70.05
CA LYS A 64 -27.66 54.18 69.16
C LYS A 64 -27.08 52.77 69.04
N GLU A 65 -26.96 52.05 70.16
CA GLU A 65 -26.52 50.64 70.15
C GLU A 65 -27.49 49.74 69.38
N GLY A 66 -28.81 49.92 69.57
CA GLY A 66 -29.82 49.17 68.83
C GLY A 66 -29.79 49.42 67.32
N GLU A 67 -29.55 50.67 66.90
CA GLU A 67 -29.45 51.05 65.49
C GLU A 67 -28.16 50.53 64.84
N GLU A 68 -27.02 50.56 65.55
CA GLU A 68 -25.78 49.93 65.09
C GLU A 68 -25.89 48.41 64.97
N ASP A 69 -26.51 47.74 65.95
CA ASP A 69 -26.72 46.28 65.90
C ASP A 69 -27.65 45.87 64.76
N GLN A 70 -28.70 46.67 64.49
CA GLN A 70 -29.61 46.42 63.37
C GLN A 70 -28.91 46.64 62.02
N LYS A 71 -28.05 47.66 61.92
CA LYS A 71 -27.24 47.92 60.73
C LYS A 71 -26.23 46.79 60.48
N ARG A 72 -25.49 46.35 61.51
CA ARG A 72 -24.53 45.24 61.40
C ARG A 72 -25.20 43.94 60.94
N LYS A 73 -26.37 43.60 61.50
CA LYS A 73 -27.15 42.42 61.07
C LYS A 73 -27.62 42.52 59.62
N SER A 74 -27.99 43.71 59.15
CA SER A 74 -28.40 43.90 57.75
C SER A 74 -27.23 43.80 56.76
N GLU A 75 -26.05 44.32 57.13
CA GLU A 75 -24.84 44.25 56.32
C GLU A 75 -24.28 42.82 56.26
N GLU A 76 -24.32 42.08 57.37
CA GLU A 76 -23.92 40.67 57.45
C GLU A 76 -24.83 39.79 56.59
N ALA A 77 -26.16 39.97 56.67
CA ALA A 77 -27.12 39.26 55.83
C ALA A 77 -26.99 39.60 54.33
N GLU A 78 -26.65 40.85 53.98
CA GLU A 78 -26.40 41.24 52.58
C GLU A 78 -25.10 40.62 52.05
N LYS A 79 -24.06 40.54 52.89
CA LYS A 79 -22.79 39.90 52.52
C LYS A 79 -22.95 38.40 52.31
N GLU A 80 -23.68 37.71 53.19
CA GLU A 80 -23.95 36.28 53.08
C GLU A 80 -24.73 35.95 51.79
N ARG A 81 -25.74 36.78 51.44
CA ARG A 81 -26.48 36.63 50.17
C ARG A 81 -25.60 36.83 48.94
N LYS A 82 -24.68 37.80 48.97
CA LYS A 82 -23.73 38.04 47.86
C LYS A 82 -22.75 36.89 47.70
N GLU A 83 -22.23 36.35 48.81
CA GLU A 83 -21.33 35.19 48.80
C GLU A 83 -22.06 33.94 48.27
N GLU A 84 -23.31 33.70 48.67
CA GLU A 84 -24.13 32.58 48.19
C GLU A 84 -24.47 32.71 46.69
N GLU A 85 -24.77 33.91 46.20
CA GLU A 85 -25.02 34.18 44.77
C GLU A 85 -23.74 33.98 43.93
N GLU A 86 -22.58 34.41 44.44
CA GLU A 86 -21.30 34.22 43.77
C GLU A 86 -20.88 32.74 43.74
N GLU A 87 -21.11 32.00 44.84
CA GLU A 87 -20.86 30.57 44.89
C GLU A 87 -21.77 29.80 43.91
N LYS A 88 -23.04 30.18 43.81
CA LYS A 88 -23.99 29.60 42.84
C LYS A 88 -23.54 29.86 41.39
N LYS A 89 -23.16 31.09 41.05
CA LYS A 89 -22.60 31.43 39.73
C LYS A 89 -21.33 30.63 39.42
N ARG A 90 -20.47 30.43 40.41
CA ARG A 90 -19.23 29.63 40.26
C ARG A 90 -19.54 28.14 40.03
N LYS A 91 -20.56 27.59 40.69
CA LYS A 91 -21.02 26.20 40.46
C LYS A 91 -21.64 26.04 39.08
N GLU A 92 -22.51 26.95 38.66
CA GLU A 92 -23.13 26.95 37.33
C GLU A 92 -22.08 27.09 36.21
N ALA A 93 -21.08 27.97 36.38
CA ALA A 93 -19.98 28.11 35.44
C ALA A 93 -19.12 26.83 35.32
N LYS A 94 -18.81 26.16 36.44
CA LYS A 94 -18.08 24.88 36.44
C LYS A 94 -18.89 23.76 35.78
N GLU A 95 -20.19 23.71 35.99
CA GLU A 95 -21.07 22.72 35.36
C GLU A 95 -21.17 22.95 33.84
N ALA A 96 -21.30 24.21 33.42
CA ALA A 96 -21.30 24.58 32.00
C ALA A 96 -19.95 24.27 31.31
N GLU A 97 -18.83 24.53 31.99
CA GLU A 97 -17.50 24.18 31.47
C GLU A 97 -17.32 22.66 31.34
N LYS A 98 -17.79 21.88 32.34
CA LYS A 98 -17.76 20.42 32.29
C LYS A 98 -18.59 19.87 31.12
N LYS A 99 -19.82 20.36 30.93
CA LYS A 99 -20.69 19.99 29.79
C LYS A 99 -20.04 20.30 28.44
N ARG A 100 -19.40 21.46 28.30
CA ARG A 100 -18.66 21.83 27.08
C ARG A 100 -17.48 20.89 26.80
N LYS A 101 -16.72 20.52 27.82
CA LYS A 101 -15.60 19.57 27.67
C LYS A 101 -16.06 18.17 27.27
N GLU A 102 -17.15 17.68 27.89
CA GLU A 102 -17.75 16.39 27.55
C GLU A 102 -18.30 16.38 26.11
N GLU A 103 -18.94 17.47 25.66
CA GLU A 103 -19.42 17.61 24.28
C GLU A 103 -18.27 17.68 23.26
N GLU A 104 -17.20 18.41 23.57
CA GLU A 104 -16.00 18.47 22.72
C GLU A 104 -15.29 17.12 22.63
N GLU A 105 -15.20 16.39 23.74
CA GLU A 105 -14.62 15.04 23.76
C GLU A 105 -15.47 14.05 22.95
N HIS A 106 -16.79 14.12 23.05
CA HIS A 106 -17.70 13.31 22.24
C HIS A 106 -17.52 13.60 20.74
N LYS A 107 -17.48 14.88 20.36
CA LYS A 107 -17.25 15.30 18.96
C LYS A 107 -15.89 14.83 18.43
N ARG A 108 -14.83 14.89 19.25
CA ARG A 108 -13.50 14.39 18.88
C ARG A 108 -13.53 12.88 18.63
N LYS A 109 -14.17 12.11 19.51
CA LYS A 109 -14.32 10.66 19.38
C LYS A 109 -15.11 10.26 18.14
N GLU A 110 -16.19 10.98 17.84
CA GLU A 110 -17.02 10.74 16.65
C GLU A 110 -16.24 11.01 15.35
N VAL A 111 -15.48 12.11 15.29
CA VAL A 111 -14.60 12.41 14.14
C VAL A 111 -13.49 11.39 13.99
N GLU A 112 -12.88 10.93 15.09
CA GLU A 112 -11.84 9.90 15.06
C GLU A 112 -12.38 8.55 14.57
N GLU A 113 -13.58 8.16 15.02
CA GLU A 113 -14.25 6.95 14.56
C GLU A 113 -14.63 7.03 13.07
N GLU A 114 -15.15 8.17 12.61
CA GLU A 114 -15.46 8.38 11.19
C GLU A 114 -14.20 8.33 10.31
N GLN A 115 -13.09 8.95 10.76
CA GLN A 115 -11.81 8.86 10.05
C GLN A 115 -11.28 7.43 10.00
N LYS A 116 -11.44 6.67 11.09
CA LYS A 116 -11.04 5.26 11.13
C LYS A 116 -11.83 4.43 10.14
N ARG A 117 -13.16 4.57 10.10
CA ARG A 117 -14.04 3.88 9.14
C ARG A 117 -13.66 4.20 7.69
N LYS A 118 -13.38 5.47 7.37
CA LYS A 118 -12.93 5.86 6.03
C LYS A 118 -11.61 5.22 5.62
N ARG A 119 -10.64 5.12 6.54
CA ARG A 119 -9.36 4.44 6.28
C ARG A 119 -9.55 2.94 6.07
N GLU A 120 -10.40 2.29 6.88
CA GLU A 120 -10.72 0.87 6.71
C GLU A 120 -11.42 0.60 5.36
N GLU A 121 -12.35 1.46 4.93
CA GLU A 121 -12.98 1.34 3.60
C GLU A 121 -11.98 1.56 2.45
N GLU A 122 -11.07 2.54 2.58
CA GLU A 122 -10.03 2.81 1.57
C GLU A 122 -9.03 1.65 1.44
N GLU A 123 -8.60 1.07 2.57
CA GLU A 123 -7.75 -0.13 2.60
C GLU A 123 -8.45 -1.36 1.98
N GLU A 124 -9.74 -1.58 2.26
CA GLU A 124 -10.50 -2.66 1.62
C GLU A 124 -10.65 -2.46 0.11
N GLU A 125 -10.84 -1.23 -0.37
CA GLU A 125 -10.94 -0.93 -1.80
C GLU A 125 -9.59 -1.14 -2.50
N GLU A 126 -8.48 -0.74 -1.86
CA GLU A 126 -7.13 -0.98 -2.37
C GLU A 126 -6.82 -2.48 -2.42
N GLU A 127 -7.20 -3.25 -1.40
CA GLU A 127 -7.02 -4.70 -1.38
C GLU A 127 -7.83 -5.40 -2.49
N LYS A 128 -9.08 -4.97 -2.73
CA LYS A 128 -9.90 -5.45 -3.85
C LYS A 128 -9.25 -5.15 -5.20
N LYS A 129 -8.78 -3.92 -5.42
CA LYS A 129 -8.05 -3.53 -6.64
C LYS A 129 -6.78 -4.35 -6.84
N ARG A 130 -6.04 -4.63 -5.78
CA ARG A 130 -4.82 -5.45 -5.82
C ARG A 130 -5.12 -6.90 -6.20
N LYS A 131 -6.16 -7.51 -5.61
CA LYS A 131 -6.60 -8.87 -5.96
C LYS A 131 -7.08 -8.97 -7.41
N GLU A 132 -7.84 -7.99 -7.88
CA GLU A 132 -8.30 -7.94 -9.27
C GLU A 132 -7.12 -7.79 -10.26
N ALA A 133 -6.15 -6.93 -9.94
CA ALA A 133 -4.93 -6.78 -10.73
C ALA A 133 -4.10 -8.08 -10.78
N GLU A 134 -3.95 -8.78 -9.65
CA GLU A 134 -3.25 -10.06 -9.59
C GLU A 134 -3.96 -11.15 -10.41
N GLU A 135 -5.29 -11.22 -10.34
CA GLU A 135 -6.08 -12.15 -11.15
C GLU A 135 -5.94 -11.84 -12.66
N ALA A 136 -5.99 -10.56 -13.04
CA ALA A 136 -5.77 -10.13 -14.41
C ALA A 136 -4.36 -10.45 -14.92
N GLU A 137 -3.33 -10.28 -14.09
CA GLU A 137 -1.96 -10.67 -14.43
C GLU A 137 -1.82 -12.18 -14.61
N LYS A 138 -2.44 -12.97 -13.74
CA LYS A 138 -2.46 -14.43 -13.85
C LYS A 138 -3.11 -14.90 -15.15
N LYS A 139 -4.27 -14.33 -15.52
CA LYS A 139 -4.95 -14.61 -16.80
C LYS A 139 -4.07 -14.25 -18.01
N ARG A 140 -3.37 -13.10 -17.96
CA ARG A 140 -2.43 -12.70 -19.04
C ARG A 140 -1.28 -13.71 -19.19
N LYS A 141 -0.67 -14.13 -18.08
CA LYS A 141 0.42 -15.12 -18.08
C LYS A 141 -0.05 -16.47 -18.62
N GLU A 142 -1.27 -16.89 -18.30
CA GLU A 142 -1.84 -18.15 -18.80
C GLU A 142 -2.07 -18.11 -20.31
N VAL A 143 -2.65 -17.02 -20.84
CA VAL A 143 -2.84 -16.81 -22.28
C VAL A 143 -1.48 -16.77 -23.01
N GLU A 144 -0.48 -16.09 -22.45
CA GLU A 144 0.86 -16.03 -23.04
C GLU A 144 1.53 -17.43 -23.06
N ALA A 145 1.40 -18.19 -21.98
CA ALA A 145 1.92 -19.56 -21.90
C ALA A 145 1.24 -20.49 -22.92
N GLU A 146 -0.08 -20.37 -23.08
CA GLU A 146 -0.83 -21.15 -24.09
C GLU A 146 -0.38 -20.78 -25.51
N LYS A 147 -0.19 -19.49 -25.80
CA LYS A 147 0.33 -19.03 -27.10
C LYS A 147 1.72 -19.60 -27.39
N LYS A 148 2.64 -19.58 -26.42
CA LYS A 148 3.98 -20.17 -26.55
C LYS A 148 3.92 -21.68 -26.81
N ARG A 149 3.03 -22.42 -26.12
CA ARG A 149 2.83 -23.86 -26.36
C ARG A 149 2.37 -24.13 -27.79
N LYS A 150 1.38 -23.37 -28.28
CA LYS A 150 0.87 -23.47 -29.66
C LYS A 150 1.95 -23.17 -30.70
N GLU A 151 2.79 -22.17 -30.45
CA GLU A 151 3.90 -21.80 -31.35
C GLU A 151 4.96 -22.90 -31.43
N VAL A 152 5.38 -23.45 -30.29
CA VAL A 152 6.34 -24.57 -30.22
C VAL A 152 5.79 -25.82 -30.92
N GLU A 153 4.50 -26.13 -30.73
CA GLU A 153 3.86 -27.26 -31.40
C GLU A 153 3.81 -27.07 -32.92
N ALA A 154 3.47 -25.87 -33.38
CA ALA A 154 3.45 -25.54 -34.81
C ALA A 154 4.85 -25.62 -35.44
N GLU A 155 5.88 -25.13 -34.75
CA GLU A 155 7.27 -25.23 -35.22
C GLU A 155 7.72 -26.69 -35.31
N LYS A 156 7.37 -27.52 -34.33
CA LYS A 156 7.68 -28.96 -34.35
C LYS A 156 7.03 -29.65 -35.55
N LYS A 157 5.76 -29.35 -35.84
CA LYS A 157 5.04 -29.89 -37.02
C LYS A 157 5.71 -29.49 -38.33
N ARG A 158 6.12 -28.22 -38.47
CA ARG A 158 6.84 -27.74 -39.66
C ARG A 158 8.16 -28.48 -39.88
N LYS A 159 8.97 -28.62 -38.81
CA LYS A 159 10.25 -29.35 -38.87
C LYS A 159 10.06 -30.83 -39.22
N GLU A 160 9.01 -31.47 -38.71
CA GLU A 160 8.70 -32.86 -39.04
C GLU A 160 8.27 -33.01 -40.51
N GLU A 161 7.43 -32.11 -41.01
CA GLU A 161 7.01 -32.12 -42.42
C GLU A 161 8.19 -31.89 -43.37
N GLU A 162 9.09 -30.97 -43.04
CA GLU A 162 10.31 -30.72 -43.83
C GLU A 162 11.22 -31.96 -43.89
N LYS A 163 11.42 -32.64 -42.75
CA LYS A 163 12.17 -33.91 -42.71
C LYS A 163 11.53 -34.99 -43.58
N ARG A 164 10.20 -35.12 -43.56
CA ARG A 164 9.50 -36.09 -44.42
C ARG A 164 9.72 -35.78 -45.91
N LYS A 165 9.66 -34.51 -46.30
CA LYS A 165 9.90 -34.05 -47.67
C LYS A 165 11.34 -34.36 -48.13
N THR A 166 12.35 -34.06 -47.30
CA THR A 166 13.75 -34.34 -47.65
C THR A 166 14.04 -35.84 -47.76
N GLU A 167 13.50 -36.65 -46.85
CA GLU A 167 13.62 -38.12 -46.92
C GLU A 167 12.94 -38.69 -48.19
N GLU A 168 11.80 -38.15 -48.58
CA GLU A 168 11.10 -38.57 -49.80
C GLU A 168 11.89 -38.22 -51.06
N GLU A 169 12.45 -37.01 -51.14
CA GLU A 169 13.33 -36.60 -52.24
C GLU A 169 14.59 -37.46 -52.33
N GLU A 170 15.21 -37.81 -51.20
CA GLU A 170 16.38 -38.68 -51.19
C GLU A 170 16.04 -40.10 -51.67
N LYS A 171 14.88 -40.64 -51.27
CA LYS A 171 14.36 -41.92 -51.77
C LYS A 171 14.13 -41.88 -53.28
N LYS A 172 13.52 -40.82 -53.81
CA LYS A 172 13.39 -40.59 -55.27
C LYS A 172 14.75 -40.48 -55.94
N ARG A 173 15.74 -39.85 -55.28
CA ARG A 173 17.11 -39.69 -55.78
C ARG A 173 17.83 -41.03 -55.97
N LYS A 174 17.68 -41.95 -55.00
CA LYS A 174 18.33 -43.26 -54.98
C LYS A 174 17.73 -44.26 -55.98
N ARG A 175 16.47 -44.09 -56.40
CA ARG A 175 15.75 -45.00 -57.32
C ARG A 175 15.97 -44.72 -58.82
N ARG A 176 17.02 -43.98 -59.20
CA ARG A 176 17.26 -43.56 -60.60
C ARG A 176 18.24 -44.48 -61.33
N HIS A 177 17.87 -44.94 -62.52
CA HIS A 177 18.74 -45.70 -63.42
C HIS A 177 19.34 -44.76 -64.47
N ILE A 178 20.67 -44.78 -64.63
CA ILE A 178 21.39 -43.96 -65.61
C ILE A 178 21.89 -44.87 -66.72
N PHE A 179 21.48 -44.59 -67.96
CA PHE A 179 21.96 -45.31 -69.15
C PHE A 179 22.79 -44.38 -70.03
N PRO A 180 24.11 -44.36 -69.87
CA PRO A 180 24.99 -43.58 -70.73
C PRO A 180 25.26 -44.32 -72.04
N SER A 181 25.28 -43.60 -73.16
CA SER A 181 25.60 -44.16 -74.48
C SER A 181 26.61 -43.27 -75.20
N SER A 182 27.67 -43.87 -75.72
CA SER A 182 28.69 -43.19 -76.52
C SER A 182 28.24 -42.93 -77.96
N LEU A 183 27.18 -43.60 -78.42
CA LEU A 183 26.67 -43.44 -79.78
C LEU A 183 25.76 -42.21 -79.89
N SER A 184 25.73 -41.62 -81.08
CA SER A 184 24.83 -40.49 -81.39
C SER A 184 23.38 -40.82 -81.05
N ARG A 185 22.63 -39.84 -80.51
CA ARG A 185 21.20 -39.95 -80.18
C ARG A 185 20.35 -40.59 -81.31
N ARG A 186 20.71 -40.39 -82.58
CA ARG A 186 20.01 -41.00 -83.73
C ARG A 186 20.17 -42.52 -83.79
N VAL A 187 21.37 -43.03 -83.46
CA VAL A 187 21.65 -44.46 -83.38
C VAL A 187 21.01 -45.04 -82.11
N THR A 188 21.14 -44.32 -80.98
CA THR A 188 20.53 -44.72 -79.70
C THR A 188 19.01 -44.78 -79.79
N ALA A 189 18.35 -43.90 -80.55
CA ALA A 189 16.89 -43.92 -80.76
C ALA A 189 16.43 -45.14 -81.58
N ARG A 190 17.26 -45.67 -82.48
CA ARG A 190 16.97 -46.85 -83.30
C ARG A 190 17.15 -48.14 -82.47
N THR A 191 18.19 -48.20 -81.64
CA THR A 191 18.40 -49.29 -80.68
C THR A 191 17.45 -49.22 -79.48
N ARG A 192 16.86 -48.05 -79.17
CA ARG A 192 15.82 -47.85 -78.14
C ARG A 192 14.59 -48.73 -78.31
N LYS A 193 14.21 -49.04 -79.56
CA LYS A 193 13.10 -49.97 -79.84
C LYS A 193 13.49 -51.43 -79.60
N MET A 194 14.78 -51.74 -79.69
CA MET A 194 15.32 -53.10 -79.61
C MET A 194 15.71 -53.47 -78.18
N TRP A 195 16.20 -52.50 -77.41
CA TRP A 195 16.44 -52.60 -75.98
C TRP A 195 15.29 -51.91 -75.25
N GLN A 196 14.27 -52.67 -74.86
CA GLN A 196 13.31 -52.25 -73.83
C GLN A 196 13.78 -52.75 -72.47
N PRO A 197 14.63 -51.98 -71.75
CA PRO A 197 15.13 -52.40 -70.44
C PRO A 197 13.99 -52.64 -69.43
N GLU A 198 12.85 -51.96 -69.57
CA GLU A 198 11.69 -52.09 -68.69
C GLU A 198 11.08 -53.50 -68.66
N ILE A 199 11.15 -54.27 -69.76
CA ILE A 199 10.54 -55.60 -69.83
C ILE A 199 11.55 -56.68 -69.44
N TYR A 200 12.79 -56.59 -69.95
CA TYR A 200 13.79 -57.63 -69.72
C TYR A 200 14.35 -57.62 -68.28
N THR A 201 14.47 -56.43 -67.65
CA THR A 201 15.05 -56.34 -66.31
C THR A 201 14.07 -56.73 -65.20
N VAL A 202 12.77 -56.51 -65.35
CA VAL A 202 11.79 -56.67 -64.27
C VAL A 202 11.51 -58.14 -63.97
N GLU A 203 11.30 -58.96 -65.02
CA GLU A 203 11.07 -60.39 -64.84
C GLU A 203 12.33 -61.12 -64.37
N GLU A 204 13.49 -60.78 -64.92
CA GLU A 204 14.78 -61.35 -64.48
C GLU A 204 15.12 -60.93 -63.04
N LEU A 205 14.90 -59.67 -62.65
CA LEU A 205 15.07 -59.21 -61.27
C LEU A 205 14.08 -59.90 -60.32
N ARG A 206 12.82 -60.11 -60.73
CA ARG A 206 11.83 -60.87 -59.95
C ARG A 206 12.28 -62.32 -59.74
N ARG A 207 12.85 -62.97 -60.78
CA ARG A 207 13.43 -64.32 -60.67
C ARG A 207 14.63 -64.34 -59.71
N TYR A 208 15.57 -63.41 -59.86
CA TYR A 208 16.77 -63.32 -59.01
C TYR A 208 16.44 -63.02 -57.55
N MET A 209 15.45 -62.17 -57.30
CA MET A 209 14.98 -61.78 -55.96
C MET A 209 13.93 -62.73 -55.38
N LYS A 210 13.77 -63.94 -55.96
CA LYS A 210 12.87 -65.01 -55.49
C LYS A 210 11.41 -64.55 -55.28
N GLY A 211 10.88 -63.78 -56.21
CA GLY A 211 9.46 -63.36 -56.21
C GLY A 211 9.12 -62.18 -55.29
N LYS A 212 10.11 -61.51 -54.68
CA LYS A 212 9.84 -60.25 -53.97
C LYS A 212 9.37 -59.17 -54.94
N HIS A 213 8.27 -58.50 -54.62
CA HIS A 213 7.73 -57.41 -55.41
C HIS A 213 8.71 -56.23 -55.39
N ILE A 214 9.29 -55.89 -56.54
CA ILE A 214 10.10 -54.69 -56.72
C ILE A 214 9.18 -53.61 -57.26
N ASP A 215 9.04 -52.51 -56.53
CA ASP A 215 8.35 -51.32 -57.00
C ASP A 215 9.23 -50.60 -58.02
N ILE A 216 8.88 -50.76 -59.30
CA ILE A 216 9.55 -50.17 -60.47
C ILE A 216 8.77 -48.96 -60.99
N GLU A 217 7.55 -48.70 -60.49
CA GLU A 217 6.70 -47.59 -60.96
C GLU A 217 7.37 -46.23 -60.75
N ASN A 218 8.25 -46.14 -59.75
CA ASN A 218 9.01 -44.95 -59.40
C ASN A 218 10.44 -44.94 -59.98
N TRP A 219 10.81 -45.92 -60.81
CA TRP A 219 12.12 -45.94 -61.45
C TRP A 219 12.06 -45.07 -62.69
N SER A 220 13.03 -44.17 -62.83
CA SER A 220 13.16 -43.34 -64.02
C SER A 220 14.43 -43.68 -64.76
N LEU A 221 14.31 -43.86 -66.07
CA LEU A 221 15.43 -43.99 -66.99
C LEU A 221 15.93 -42.58 -67.35
N ARG A 222 17.13 -42.25 -66.89
CA ARG A 222 17.79 -40.97 -67.21
C ARG A 222 18.88 -41.19 -68.25
N TYR A 223 18.74 -40.48 -69.36
CA TYR A 223 19.85 -40.24 -70.30
C TYR A 223 20.54 -38.95 -69.88
N PRO A 224 21.81 -39.02 -69.44
CA PRO A 224 22.57 -37.82 -69.07
C PRO A 224 22.76 -36.90 -70.29
N ASP A 225 22.70 -35.59 -70.08
CA ASP A 225 22.90 -34.56 -71.10
C ASP A 225 23.76 -33.42 -70.52
N PRO A 226 24.90 -33.03 -71.13
CA PRO A 226 25.53 -33.62 -72.32
C PRO A 226 26.14 -35.00 -72.05
N CYS A 227 25.90 -35.96 -72.96
CA CYS A 227 26.58 -37.26 -72.99
C CYS A 227 27.68 -37.21 -74.05
N PRO A 228 28.96 -37.38 -73.68
CA PRO A 228 30.08 -37.44 -74.62
C PRO A 228 29.82 -38.44 -75.75
N GLN A 229 29.94 -38.02 -77.01
CA GLN A 229 29.73 -38.92 -78.13
C GLN A 229 31.06 -39.34 -78.73
N GLN A 230 31.16 -40.61 -79.12
CA GLN A 230 32.31 -41.11 -79.84
C GLN A 230 32.29 -40.56 -81.27
N GLY A 231 33.45 -40.11 -81.75
CA GLY A 231 33.67 -39.74 -83.15
C GLY A 231 34.19 -40.90 -84.02
N SER A 232 34.54 -42.03 -83.40
CA SER A 232 35.15 -43.20 -84.03
C SER A 232 34.30 -44.46 -83.83
N GLY A 233 34.59 -45.53 -84.58
CA GLY A 233 33.94 -46.84 -84.40
C GLY A 233 34.48 -47.66 -83.23
N ASP A 234 35.68 -47.35 -82.75
CA ASP A 234 36.48 -48.27 -81.93
C ASP A 234 36.50 -47.92 -80.43
N ASP A 235 36.05 -46.71 -80.08
CA ASP A 235 36.14 -46.20 -78.71
C ASP A 235 34.94 -46.59 -77.82
N CYS A 236 33.97 -47.35 -78.33
CA CYS A 236 32.73 -47.66 -77.59
C CYS A 236 32.96 -48.36 -76.24
N ALA A 237 33.91 -49.29 -76.19
CA ALA A 237 34.29 -49.98 -74.95
C ALA A 237 34.98 -49.02 -73.97
N ILE A 238 35.82 -48.11 -74.47
CA ILE A 238 36.58 -47.17 -73.64
C ILE A 238 35.65 -46.10 -73.05
N PHE A 239 34.70 -45.58 -73.82
CA PHE A 239 33.63 -44.71 -73.31
C PHE A 239 32.79 -45.43 -72.26
N THR A 240 32.39 -46.69 -72.50
CA THR A 240 31.62 -47.49 -71.52
C THR A 240 32.36 -47.61 -70.19
N CYS A 241 33.64 -47.98 -70.22
CA CYS A 241 34.47 -48.04 -69.02
C CYS A 241 34.57 -46.67 -68.33
N LYS A 242 34.72 -45.58 -69.09
CA LYS A 242 34.82 -44.24 -68.54
C LYS A 242 33.51 -43.76 -67.91
N TYR A 243 32.37 -44.12 -68.50
CA TYR A 243 31.06 -43.88 -67.90
C TYR A 243 30.90 -44.59 -66.57
N MET A 244 31.25 -45.87 -66.50
CA MET A 244 31.19 -46.65 -65.26
C MET A 244 32.09 -46.04 -64.18
N GLU A 245 33.28 -45.56 -64.54
CA GLU A 245 34.20 -44.87 -63.62
C GLU A 245 33.56 -43.61 -63.01
N CYS A 246 32.97 -42.74 -63.84
CA CYS A 246 32.30 -41.51 -63.38
C CYS A 246 31.06 -41.82 -62.52
N LEU A 247 30.26 -42.82 -62.91
CA LEU A 247 29.09 -43.25 -62.14
C LEU A 247 29.48 -43.83 -60.78
N ALA A 248 30.55 -44.64 -60.72
CA ALA A 248 31.05 -45.22 -59.48
C ALA A 248 31.56 -44.16 -58.50
N ARG A 249 32.17 -43.08 -59.01
CA ARG A 249 32.57 -41.92 -58.20
C ARG A 249 31.40 -41.05 -57.72
N LYS A 250 30.18 -41.32 -58.19
CA LYS A 250 28.98 -40.51 -57.95
C LYS A 250 29.17 -39.07 -58.45
N ASP A 251 29.89 -38.89 -59.56
CA ASP A 251 30.07 -37.58 -60.17
C ASP A 251 28.69 -37.05 -60.63
N THR A 252 28.17 -36.06 -59.90
CA THR A 252 26.79 -35.55 -60.10
C THR A 252 26.70 -34.52 -61.23
N GLN A 253 27.85 -34.02 -61.70
CA GLN A 253 27.95 -32.94 -62.68
C GLN A 253 27.99 -33.43 -64.14
N GLY A 254 27.84 -34.74 -64.38
CA GLY A 254 27.85 -35.33 -65.71
C GLY A 254 29.15 -36.07 -66.00
N PHE A 255 29.54 -36.13 -67.28
CA PHE A 255 30.71 -36.86 -67.73
C PHE A 255 31.80 -35.88 -68.19
N PRO A 256 32.84 -35.64 -67.36
CA PRO A 256 33.86 -34.63 -67.63
C PRO A 256 34.94 -35.17 -68.58
N PHE A 257 34.54 -35.69 -69.73
CA PHE A 257 35.44 -36.18 -70.75
C PHE A 257 34.79 -36.05 -72.13
N SER A 258 35.60 -36.12 -73.18
CA SER A 258 35.19 -35.95 -74.56
C SER A 258 35.93 -36.92 -75.48
N GLN A 259 35.62 -36.90 -76.78
CA GLN A 259 36.37 -37.67 -77.77
C GLN A 259 37.86 -37.28 -77.79
N ASP A 260 38.19 -36.02 -77.52
CA ASP A 260 39.57 -35.51 -77.57
C ASP A 260 40.45 -36.12 -76.47
N ASP A 261 39.83 -36.57 -75.37
CA ASP A 261 40.53 -37.23 -74.27
C ASP A 261 40.85 -38.70 -74.57
N MET A 262 40.22 -39.31 -75.58
CA MET A 262 40.31 -40.75 -75.84
C MET A 262 41.74 -41.28 -76.05
N PRO A 263 42.65 -40.58 -76.76
CA PRO A 263 44.04 -41.03 -76.86
C PRO A 263 44.71 -41.20 -75.49
N THR A 264 44.53 -40.23 -74.59
CA THR A 264 45.08 -40.28 -73.22
C THR A 264 44.37 -41.32 -72.37
N VAL A 265 43.04 -41.42 -72.47
CA VAL A 265 42.24 -42.40 -71.73
C VAL A 265 42.64 -43.83 -72.14
N ARG A 266 42.80 -44.11 -73.44
CA ARG A 266 43.28 -45.40 -73.94
C ARG A 266 44.66 -45.75 -73.38
N ALA A 267 45.60 -44.81 -73.43
CA ALA A 267 46.95 -45.04 -72.89
C ALA A 267 46.93 -45.35 -71.38
N ARG A 268 46.06 -44.66 -70.61
CA ARG A 268 45.86 -44.96 -69.19
C ARG A 268 45.26 -46.33 -68.95
N PHE A 269 44.24 -46.73 -69.72
CA PHE A 269 43.66 -48.07 -69.61
C PHE A 269 44.71 -49.15 -69.94
N ALA A 270 45.47 -48.99 -71.01
CA ALA A 270 46.56 -49.90 -71.36
C ALA A 270 47.58 -50.02 -70.22
N LEU A 271 47.99 -48.88 -69.64
CA LEU A 271 48.91 -48.88 -68.49
C LEU A 271 48.30 -49.60 -67.27
N HIS A 272 47.01 -49.42 -67.00
CA HIS A 272 46.32 -50.14 -65.92
C HIS A 272 46.29 -51.64 -66.16
N PHE A 273 46.01 -52.09 -67.39
CA PHE A 273 46.03 -53.52 -67.72
C PHE A 273 47.43 -54.11 -67.58
N ILE A 274 48.45 -53.42 -68.09
CA ILE A 274 49.85 -53.86 -67.98
C ILE A 274 50.27 -53.96 -66.51
N LYS A 275 49.98 -52.93 -65.70
CA LYS A 275 50.26 -52.96 -64.26
C LYS A 275 49.51 -54.08 -63.55
N ALA A 276 48.23 -54.26 -63.84
CA ALA A 276 47.43 -55.33 -63.25
C ALA A 276 47.97 -56.72 -63.63
N TYR A 277 48.40 -56.89 -64.88
CA TYR A 277 49.02 -58.11 -65.37
C TYR A 277 50.31 -58.44 -64.61
N PHE A 278 51.26 -57.50 -64.54
CA PHE A 278 52.52 -57.72 -63.80
C PHE A 278 52.28 -57.96 -62.31
N ASN A 279 51.41 -57.18 -61.67
CA ASN A 279 51.05 -57.41 -60.27
C ASN A 279 50.42 -58.78 -60.02
N ALA A 280 49.68 -59.33 -60.99
CA ALA A 280 49.10 -60.67 -60.88
C ALA A 280 50.18 -61.75 -61.04
N GLN A 281 51.14 -61.56 -61.94
CA GLN A 281 52.27 -62.47 -62.14
C GLN A 281 53.16 -62.53 -60.88
N GLU A 282 53.56 -61.39 -60.32
CA GLU A 282 54.36 -61.33 -59.08
C GLU A 282 53.67 -62.05 -57.92
N ARG A 283 52.34 -61.92 -57.81
CA ARG A 283 51.57 -62.63 -56.78
C ARG A 283 51.52 -64.13 -57.00
N SER A 284 51.48 -64.59 -58.25
CA SER A 284 51.49 -66.02 -58.55
C SER A 284 52.87 -66.66 -58.33
N GLU A 285 53.95 -65.89 -58.39
CA GLU A 285 55.32 -66.36 -58.12
C GLU A 285 55.66 -66.39 -56.61
N HIS A 286 54.78 -65.86 -55.76
CA HIS A 286 54.92 -65.85 -54.29
C HIS A 286 53.93 -66.78 -53.57
N ILE A 287 53.23 -67.64 -54.32
CA ILE A 287 52.37 -68.72 -53.83
C ILE A 287 53.04 -70.05 -54.19
#